data_AF-A0A8H5YL55-F1
#
_entry.id   AF-A0A8H5YL55-F1
#
_cell.length_a   1.000
_cell.length_b   1.000
_cell.length_c   1.000
_cell.angle_alpha   90.00
_cell.angle_beta   90.00
_cell.angle_gamma   90.00
#
_symmetry.space_group_name_H-M   'P 1'
#
loop_
_entity.id
_entity.type
_entity.pdbx_description
1 polymer ?
#
loop_
_entity_poly.entity_id
_entity_poly.type
_entity_poly.pdbx_seq_one_letter_code
_entity_poly.pdbx_strand_id
1 'polypeptide(L)'
;MSDLTKSASFDYPEVSTAAPPPYSHAMANAGLSFCQSRFASITRHKRDRIRLTNLSEVEIADVHQIVRTFWPRGIDKVYLQKASREFKLGGYAWRYDPNGNEQAMMLTLRILEAMHGLGWVIYAPIEVTKSLSTNDALIFRKANHRPPPCEWLNVSFHGGDKLKILNVPPPDLVHDIIATFMIDIQRHDVTPDRVKIKFKGRPWRPRESNGAQTQLKLLALLETFERHGFTLYTKTSARFTDDRSESDVLVFQRRKDWVA
;
A
#
# COMPACT_ATOMS: atom_id res chain seq x y z
N MET A 1 44.32 33.56 -34.19
CA MET A 1 43.45 34.20 -33.17
C MET A 1 42.58 33.11 -32.59
N SER A 2 42.97 32.64 -31.42
CA SER A 2 42.55 31.40 -30.78
C SER A 2 41.97 31.78 -29.42
N ASP A 3 40.65 31.70 -29.28
CA ASP A 3 39.98 31.94 -28.02
C ASP A 3 39.76 30.60 -27.30
N LEU A 4 40.49 30.44 -26.20
CA LEU A 4 40.30 29.40 -25.19
C LEU A 4 39.04 29.70 -24.38
N THR A 5 38.08 28.78 -24.38
CA THR A 5 36.96 28.78 -23.45
C THR A 5 37.45 28.39 -22.05
N LYS A 6 37.42 29.33 -21.11
CA LYS A 6 37.79 29.16 -19.70
C LYS A 6 36.66 28.42 -18.96
N SER A 7 36.93 27.21 -18.49
CA SER A 7 36.00 26.44 -17.63
C SER A 7 36.03 26.99 -16.20
N ALA A 8 34.86 27.20 -15.59
CA ALA A 8 34.74 27.64 -14.21
C ALA A 8 34.92 26.45 -13.25
N SER A 9 35.96 26.50 -12.40
CA SER A 9 36.18 25.57 -11.29
C SER A 9 35.43 26.07 -10.06
N PHE A 10 34.64 25.19 -9.43
CA PHE A 10 34.03 25.44 -8.12
C PHE A 10 35.04 25.11 -7.01
N ASP A 11 35.43 26.12 -6.21
CA ASP A 11 36.21 25.93 -4.98
C ASP A 11 35.31 25.35 -3.88
N TYR A 12 35.66 24.17 -3.37
CA TYR A 12 35.10 23.62 -2.14
C TYR A 12 36.01 23.99 -0.95
N PRO A 13 35.47 24.39 0.21
CA PRO A 13 36.28 24.61 1.39
C PRO A 13 36.89 23.31 1.91
N GLU A 14 38.16 23.40 2.31
CA GLU A 14 38.99 22.31 2.81
C GLU A 14 38.34 21.63 4.04
N VAL A 15 38.08 20.32 3.92
CA VAL A 15 37.54 19.52 5.03
C VAL A 15 38.65 19.27 6.05
N SER A 16 38.42 19.70 7.29
CA SER A 16 39.27 19.43 8.45
C SER A 16 39.68 17.95 8.53
N THR A 17 40.99 17.69 8.55
CA THR A 17 41.65 16.37 8.49
C THR A 17 41.63 15.58 9.80
N ALA A 18 40.76 15.92 10.75
CA ALA A 18 40.63 15.14 11.98
C ALA A 18 39.96 13.81 11.67
N ALA A 19 40.70 12.71 11.84
CA ALA A 19 40.18 11.36 11.66
C ALA A 19 38.95 11.16 12.57
N PRO A 20 37.83 10.63 12.02
CA PRO A 20 36.68 10.29 12.86
C PRO A 20 37.11 9.28 13.93
N PRO A 21 36.55 9.36 15.15
CA PRO A 21 36.91 8.45 16.22
C PRO A 21 36.71 6.99 15.76
N PRO A 22 37.60 6.06 16.20
CA PRO A 22 37.46 4.65 15.87
C PRO A 22 36.06 4.14 16.22
N TYR A 23 35.43 3.42 15.30
CA TYR A 23 34.10 2.83 15.46
C TYR A 23 33.90 2.11 16.81
N SER A 24 34.97 1.48 17.31
CA SER A 24 35.01 0.81 18.62
C SER A 24 34.74 1.74 19.82
N HIS A 25 35.21 2.99 19.78
CA HIS A 25 34.96 3.97 20.84
C HIS A 25 33.52 4.52 20.83
N ALA A 26 32.91 4.64 19.64
CA ALA A 26 31.51 5.07 19.51
C ALA A 26 30.54 4.00 20.02
N MET A 27 30.86 2.71 19.78
CA MET A 27 30.06 1.58 20.25
C MET A 27 30.12 1.38 21.78
N ALA A 28 31.23 1.74 22.43
CA ALA A 28 31.39 1.57 23.88
C ALA A 28 30.59 2.57 24.72
N ASN A 29 30.32 3.77 24.19
CA ASN A 29 29.58 4.84 24.89
C ASN A 29 28.07 4.85 24.63
N ALA A 30 27.61 4.17 23.58
CA ALA A 30 26.19 3.95 23.37
C ALA A 30 25.77 2.77 24.26
N GLY A 31 25.32 3.04 25.49
CA GLY A 31 24.65 2.03 26.30
C GLY A 31 23.51 1.42 25.48
N LEU A 32 23.72 0.20 24.97
CA LEU A 32 22.84 -0.46 24.02
C LEU A 32 21.55 -0.87 24.72
N SER A 33 20.61 0.07 24.86
CA SER A 33 19.20 -0.25 24.77
C SER A 33 18.97 -0.73 23.34
N PHE A 34 19.18 -2.02 23.09
CA PHE A 34 18.93 -2.61 21.78
C PHE A 34 17.46 -2.37 21.44
N CYS A 35 17.21 -1.44 20.51
CA CYS A 35 15.88 -1.23 19.94
C CYS A 35 15.56 -2.45 19.06
N GLN A 36 15.15 -3.55 19.70
CA GLN A 36 14.91 -4.81 19.02
C GLN A 36 13.60 -4.71 18.24
N SER A 37 13.73 -4.28 16.99
CA SER A 37 12.61 -4.17 16.08
C SER A 37 12.14 -5.57 15.69
N ARG A 38 10.90 -5.90 16.02
CA ARG A 38 10.25 -7.14 15.58
C ARG A 38 9.55 -6.88 14.25
N PHE A 39 9.77 -7.79 13.31
CA PHE A 39 9.15 -7.74 11.98
C PHE A 39 8.28 -8.96 11.73
N ALA A 40 7.18 -8.77 11.04
CA ALA A 40 6.33 -9.85 10.55
C ALA A 40 5.96 -9.60 9.09
N SER A 41 5.50 -10.62 8.39
CA SER A 41 5.03 -10.46 7.01
C SER A 41 3.74 -11.20 6.73
N ILE A 42 2.94 -10.58 5.86
CA ILE A 42 1.77 -11.19 5.25
C ILE A 42 1.96 -11.15 3.74
N THR A 43 1.98 -12.32 3.12
CA THR A 43 2.20 -12.46 1.67
C THR A 43 0.99 -13.10 1.02
N ARG A 44 0.47 -12.46 -0.03
CA ARG A 44 -0.52 -13.08 -0.92
C ARG A 44 0.22 -14.03 -1.86
N HIS A 45 -0.12 -15.31 -1.78
CA HIS A 45 0.58 -16.38 -2.48
C HIS A 45 -0.38 -17.16 -3.38
N LYS A 46 0.12 -17.56 -4.55
CA LYS A 46 -0.63 -18.14 -5.67
C LYS A 46 -1.86 -17.29 -5.98
N ARG A 47 -3.02 -17.95 -6.19
CA ARG A 47 -4.29 -17.28 -6.51
C ARG A 47 -5.26 -17.23 -5.32
N ASP A 48 -4.91 -17.90 -4.23
CA ASP A 48 -5.86 -18.29 -3.20
C ASP A 48 -5.21 -18.50 -1.82
N ARG A 49 -3.98 -18.02 -1.58
CA ARG A 49 -3.29 -18.25 -0.30
C ARG A 49 -2.83 -16.98 0.38
N ILE A 50 -2.83 -16.99 1.70
CA ILE A 50 -2.23 -15.97 2.55
C ILE A 50 -1.18 -16.67 3.40
N ARG A 51 0.07 -16.24 3.31
CA ARG A 51 1.15 -16.72 4.16
C ARG A 51 1.46 -15.69 5.24
N LEU A 52 1.48 -16.14 6.49
CA LEU A 52 1.80 -15.38 7.68
C LEU A 52 3.15 -15.84 8.22
N THR A 53 4.10 -14.92 8.38
CA THR A 53 5.46 -15.24 8.86
C THR A 53 5.79 -14.38 10.07
N ASN A 54 6.38 -15.02 11.09
CA ASN A 54 6.81 -14.38 12.34
C ASN A 54 5.70 -13.64 13.11
N LEU A 55 4.48 -14.17 13.09
CA LEU A 55 3.36 -13.78 13.95
C LEU A 55 3.17 -14.82 15.06
N SER A 56 2.71 -14.39 16.23
CA SER A 56 2.31 -15.28 17.32
C SER A 56 1.00 -16.01 17.02
N GLU A 57 0.70 -17.09 17.74
CA GLU A 57 -0.54 -17.86 17.55
C GLU A 57 -1.81 -17.03 17.80
N VAL A 58 -1.75 -16.07 18.73
CA VAL A 58 -2.87 -15.14 18.99
C VAL A 58 -3.11 -14.23 17.78
N GLU A 59 -2.05 -13.61 17.26
CA GLU A 59 -2.12 -12.73 16.09
C GLU A 59 -2.57 -13.50 14.84
N ILE A 60 -2.12 -14.75 14.70
CA ILE A 60 -2.56 -15.67 13.65
C ILE A 60 -4.06 -15.96 13.77
N ALA A 61 -4.56 -16.21 14.99
CA ALA A 61 -5.97 -16.48 15.25
C ALA A 61 -6.85 -15.26 14.90
N ASP A 62 -6.37 -14.05 15.19
CA ASP A 62 -7.05 -12.80 14.80
C ASP A 62 -7.16 -12.67 13.28
N VAL A 63 -6.05 -12.87 12.55
CA VAL A 63 -6.06 -12.85 11.08
C VAL A 63 -6.97 -13.95 10.51
N HIS A 64 -6.97 -15.14 11.13
CA HIS A 64 -7.85 -16.23 10.74
C HIS A 64 -9.34 -15.86 10.89
N GLN A 65 -9.71 -15.19 11.98
CA GLN A 65 -11.09 -14.74 12.20
C GLN A 65 -11.51 -13.65 11.20
N ILE A 66 -10.60 -12.72 10.86
CA ILE A 66 -10.84 -11.70 9.83
C ILE A 66 -11.10 -12.35 8.48
N VAL A 67 -10.29 -13.32 8.08
CA VAL A 67 -10.48 -14.04 6.83
C VAL A 67 -11.83 -14.74 6.82
N ARG A 68 -12.23 -15.41 7.91
CA ARG A 68 -13.57 -16.05 7.99
C ARG A 68 -14.73 -15.06 7.88
N THR A 69 -14.54 -13.85 8.40
CA THR A 69 -15.60 -12.82 8.45
C THR A 69 -15.75 -12.09 7.11
N PHE A 70 -14.62 -11.75 6.48
CA PHE A 70 -14.59 -10.88 5.30
C PHE A 70 -14.33 -11.61 3.98
N TRP A 71 -14.09 -12.93 4.03
CA TRP A 71 -14.03 -13.76 2.83
C TRP A 71 -15.20 -14.74 2.82
N PRO A 72 -16.25 -14.51 1.99
CA PRO A 72 -17.48 -15.33 2.03
C PRO A 72 -17.26 -16.82 1.79
N ARG A 73 -16.20 -17.19 1.05
CA ARG A 73 -15.85 -18.59 0.76
C ARG A 73 -15.00 -19.23 1.85
N GLY A 74 -14.58 -18.48 2.88
CA GLY A 74 -13.85 -18.97 4.03
C GLY A 74 -12.46 -19.55 3.73
N ILE A 75 -11.95 -20.31 4.71
CA ILE A 75 -10.65 -20.98 4.64
C ILE A 75 -10.89 -22.46 4.35
N ASP A 76 -10.37 -22.95 3.23
CA ASP A 76 -10.44 -24.36 2.83
C ASP A 76 -9.50 -25.21 3.68
N LYS A 77 -8.24 -24.75 3.84
CA LYS A 77 -7.18 -25.49 4.52
C LYS A 77 -6.20 -24.54 5.20
N VAL A 78 -5.66 -24.98 6.33
CA VAL A 78 -4.55 -24.31 7.02
C VAL A 78 -3.32 -25.21 6.93
N TYR A 79 -2.22 -24.68 6.41
CA TYR A 79 -0.94 -25.38 6.34
C TYR A 79 0.00 -24.83 7.40
N LEU A 80 0.58 -25.74 8.18
CA LEU A 80 1.67 -25.43 9.09
C LEU A 80 2.99 -25.64 8.34
N GLN A 81 3.81 -24.60 8.24
CA GLN A 81 5.18 -24.67 7.74
C GLN A 81 6.16 -24.31 8.86
N LYS A 82 7.42 -24.75 8.73
CA LYS A 82 8.45 -24.57 9.78
C LYS A 82 8.56 -23.15 10.36
N ALA A 83 8.33 -22.11 9.55
CA ALA A 83 8.43 -20.71 9.96
C ALA A 83 7.21 -19.85 9.55
N SER A 84 6.14 -20.47 9.04
CA SER A 84 4.97 -19.72 8.57
C SER A 84 3.68 -20.51 8.72
N ARG A 85 2.56 -19.79 8.78
CA ARG A 85 1.23 -20.36 8.65
C ARG A 85 0.60 -19.90 7.35
N GLU A 86 0.08 -20.83 6.56
CA GLU A 86 -0.50 -20.51 5.26
C GLU A 86 -1.98 -20.89 5.24
N PHE A 87 -2.85 -19.90 5.02
CA PHE A 87 -4.28 -20.11 4.82
C PHE A 87 -4.53 -20.29 3.32
N LYS A 88 -5.18 -21.39 2.95
CA LYS A 88 -5.79 -21.57 1.63
C LYS A 88 -7.23 -21.13 1.71
N LEU A 89 -7.57 -20.13 0.93
CA LEU A 89 -8.89 -19.56 0.81
C LEU A 89 -9.76 -20.38 -0.14
N GLY A 90 -11.06 -20.43 0.13
CA GLY A 90 -12.03 -20.97 -0.81
C GLY A 90 -12.14 -20.09 -2.06
N GLY A 91 -12.06 -20.70 -3.24
CA GLY A 91 -12.05 -19.97 -4.51
C GLY A 91 -10.71 -19.30 -4.82
N TYR A 92 -10.73 -18.17 -5.54
CA TYR A 92 -9.51 -17.49 -6.00
C TYR A 92 -9.54 -15.99 -5.72
N ALA A 93 -9.24 -15.60 -4.48
CA ALA A 93 -9.24 -14.20 -4.05
C ALA A 93 -8.29 -13.31 -4.87
N TRP A 94 -7.13 -13.84 -5.26
CA TRP A 94 -6.07 -13.12 -5.96
C TRP A 94 -6.09 -13.37 -7.47
N ARG A 95 -7.21 -13.86 -8.02
CA ARG A 95 -7.37 -13.99 -9.48
C ARG A 95 -7.62 -12.62 -10.11
N TYR A 96 -7.15 -12.45 -11.35
CA TYR A 96 -7.42 -11.25 -12.14
C TYR A 96 -8.91 -11.05 -12.32
N ASP A 97 -9.35 -9.83 -12.00
CA ASP A 97 -10.64 -9.32 -12.36
C ASP A 97 -10.43 -7.95 -13.03
N PRO A 98 -10.84 -7.74 -14.29
CA PRO A 98 -10.70 -6.46 -14.99
C PRO A 98 -11.51 -5.32 -14.35
N ASN A 99 -12.45 -5.65 -13.47
CA ASN A 99 -13.20 -4.68 -12.66
C ASN A 99 -12.70 -4.63 -11.21
N GLY A 100 -11.73 -5.45 -10.82
CA GLY A 100 -11.28 -5.59 -9.45
C GLY A 100 -12.21 -6.42 -8.58
N ASN A 101 -11.63 -7.32 -7.79
CA ASN A 101 -12.35 -8.15 -6.83
C ASN A 101 -12.54 -7.38 -5.51
N GLU A 102 -13.72 -6.76 -5.35
CA GLU A 102 -14.06 -5.92 -4.19
C GLU A 102 -13.94 -6.68 -2.86
N GLN A 103 -14.28 -7.97 -2.84
CA GLN A 103 -14.15 -8.80 -1.63
C GLN A 103 -12.68 -9.03 -1.26
N ALA A 104 -11.81 -9.25 -2.24
CA ALA A 104 -10.37 -9.40 -1.99
C ALA A 104 -9.70 -8.09 -1.55
N MET A 105 -10.16 -6.95 -2.09
CA MET A 105 -9.71 -5.62 -1.68
C MET A 105 -10.14 -5.32 -0.24
N MET A 106 -11.40 -5.58 0.10
CA MET A 106 -11.89 -5.42 1.48
C MET A 106 -11.20 -6.37 2.46
N LEU A 107 -10.96 -7.63 2.07
CA LEU A 107 -10.19 -8.56 2.90
C LEU A 107 -8.78 -8.02 3.21
N THR A 108 -8.09 -7.49 2.19
CA THR A 108 -6.76 -6.90 2.37
C THR A 108 -6.80 -5.68 3.29
N LEU A 109 -7.80 -4.79 3.12
CA LEU A 109 -8.01 -3.63 3.97
C LEU A 109 -8.22 -4.02 5.44
N ARG A 110 -9.08 -5.02 5.70
CA ARG A 110 -9.38 -5.49 7.07
C ARG A 110 -8.19 -6.17 7.74
N ILE A 111 -7.37 -6.88 6.97
CA ILE A 111 -6.11 -7.42 7.48
C ILE A 111 -5.17 -6.28 7.89
N LEU A 112 -5.01 -5.25 7.06
CA LEU A 112 -4.16 -4.08 7.37
C LEU A 112 -4.65 -3.32 8.61
N GLU A 113 -5.95 -3.07 8.69
CA GLU A 113 -6.59 -2.40 9.82
C GLU A 113 -6.38 -3.17 11.13
N ALA A 114 -6.58 -4.49 11.12
CA ALA A 114 -6.38 -5.31 12.30
C ALA A 114 -4.91 -5.41 12.72
N MET A 115 -4.01 -5.58 11.76
CA MET A 115 -2.57 -5.54 12.03
C MET A 115 -2.19 -4.23 12.69
N HIS A 116 -2.68 -3.10 12.18
CA HIS A 116 -2.47 -1.78 12.77
C HIS A 116 -3.01 -1.71 14.21
N GLY A 117 -4.23 -2.19 14.46
CA GLY A 117 -4.82 -2.26 15.80
C GLY A 117 -4.05 -3.15 16.79
N LEU A 118 -3.40 -4.21 16.28
CA LEU A 118 -2.50 -5.08 17.04
C LEU A 118 -1.12 -4.44 17.28
N GLY A 119 -0.86 -3.23 16.78
CA GLY A 119 0.43 -2.55 16.87
C GLY A 119 1.45 -2.99 15.82
N TRP A 120 1.01 -3.64 14.75
CA TRP A 120 1.84 -3.91 13.57
C TRP A 120 1.60 -2.83 12.51
N VAL A 121 2.59 -1.95 12.36
CA VAL A 121 2.53 -0.86 11.38
C VAL A 121 3.25 -1.30 10.12
N ILE A 122 2.70 -0.97 8.94
CA ILE A 122 3.36 -1.27 7.67
C ILE A 122 4.73 -0.59 7.65
N TYR A 123 5.76 -1.36 7.32
CA TYR A 123 7.11 -0.86 7.11
C TYR A 123 7.34 -0.63 5.61
N ALA A 124 7.06 -1.65 4.80
CA ALA A 124 7.12 -1.55 3.35
C ALA A 124 6.33 -2.69 2.69
N PRO A 125 5.66 -2.45 1.54
CA PRO A 125 5.35 -3.51 0.60
C PRO A 125 6.64 -3.90 -0.13
N ILE A 126 7.07 -5.16 0.01
CA ILE A 126 8.27 -5.69 -0.65
C ILE A 126 7.85 -6.76 -1.63
N GLU A 127 8.23 -6.59 -2.90
CA GLU A 127 8.16 -7.67 -3.87
C GLU A 127 9.27 -8.68 -3.57
N VAL A 128 8.94 -9.72 -2.79
CA VAL A 128 9.94 -10.69 -2.31
C VAL A 128 10.40 -11.63 -3.42
N THR A 129 9.56 -11.91 -4.43
CA THR A 129 9.98 -12.73 -5.56
C THR A 129 9.37 -12.23 -6.86
N LYS A 130 10.14 -12.32 -7.94
CA LYS A 130 9.67 -12.06 -9.32
C LYS A 130 8.76 -13.19 -9.86
N SER A 131 8.36 -14.13 -9.02
CA SER A 131 7.45 -15.21 -9.43
C SER A 131 6.05 -14.64 -9.64
N LEU A 132 5.44 -14.96 -10.77
CA LEU A 132 4.01 -14.73 -11.04
C LEU A 132 3.07 -15.40 -10.01
N SER A 133 3.62 -16.26 -9.14
CA SER A 133 2.88 -16.94 -8.09
C SER A 133 2.97 -16.25 -6.72
N THR A 134 3.71 -15.16 -6.56
CA THR A 134 3.78 -14.40 -5.29
C THR A 134 3.52 -12.94 -5.58
N ASN A 135 2.55 -12.34 -4.90
CA ASN A 135 2.41 -10.89 -4.89
C ASN A 135 3.28 -10.29 -3.78
N ASP A 136 3.26 -8.95 -3.66
CA ASP A 136 3.97 -8.20 -2.62
C ASP A 136 3.77 -8.83 -1.22
N ALA A 137 4.88 -9.02 -0.51
CA ALA A 137 4.87 -9.27 0.92
C ALA A 137 4.72 -7.92 1.64
N LEU A 138 3.66 -7.81 2.43
CA LEU A 138 3.45 -6.69 3.32
C LEU A 138 4.32 -6.92 4.55
N ILE A 139 5.38 -6.14 4.70
CA ILE A 139 6.28 -6.20 5.85
C ILE A 139 5.78 -5.23 6.90
N PHE A 140 5.63 -5.72 8.13
CA PHE A 140 5.18 -4.95 9.27
C PHE A 140 6.29 -4.86 10.30
N ARG A 141 6.37 -3.72 10.98
CA ARG A 141 7.20 -3.51 12.17
C ARG A 141 6.28 -3.40 13.38
N LYS A 142 6.62 -4.09 14.48
CA LYS A 142 5.90 -3.93 15.74
C LYS A 142 6.21 -2.55 16.31
N ALA A 143 5.19 -1.74 16.52
CA ALA A 143 5.30 -0.46 17.18
C ALA A 143 5.42 -0.65 18.70
N ASN A 144 6.16 0.26 19.36
CA ASN A 144 6.34 0.24 20.82
C ASN A 144 5.06 0.62 21.57
N HIS A 145 4.21 1.43 20.93
CA HIS A 145 2.88 1.80 21.41
C HIS A 145 1.84 1.41 20.37
N ARG A 146 0.59 1.20 20.81
CA ARG A 146 -0.52 1.03 19.87
C ARG A 146 -0.68 2.32 19.06
N PRO A 147 -0.78 2.23 17.73
CA PRO A 147 -1.11 3.38 16.90
C PRO A 147 -2.51 3.94 17.26
N PRO A 148 -2.75 5.24 17.04
CA PRO A 148 -4.07 5.83 17.17
C PRO A 148 -5.10 5.13 16.28
N PRO A 149 -6.40 5.10 16.67
CA PRO A 149 -7.45 4.60 15.80
C PRO A 149 -7.55 5.41 14.49
N CYS A 150 -7.62 4.70 13.37
CA CYS A 150 -7.77 5.29 12.03
C CYS A 150 -9.08 4.83 11.37
N GLU A 151 -9.55 5.65 10.44
CA GLU A 151 -10.47 5.28 9.36
C GLU A 151 -9.64 4.89 8.13
N TRP A 152 -10.17 3.98 7.32
CA TRP A 152 -9.42 3.34 6.24
C TRP A 152 -10.20 3.41 4.94
N LEU A 153 -9.52 3.71 3.84
CA LEU A 153 -10.13 3.65 2.50
C LEU A 153 -9.26 2.82 1.58
N ASN A 154 -9.92 2.12 0.66
CA ASN A 154 -9.26 1.40 -0.41
C ASN A 154 -9.55 2.10 -1.73
N VAL A 155 -8.52 2.44 -2.50
CA VAL A 155 -8.62 3.14 -3.78
C VAL A 155 -7.92 2.32 -4.85
N SER A 156 -8.58 2.03 -5.95
CA SER A 156 -8.04 1.13 -6.97
C SER A 156 -8.33 1.58 -8.39
N PHE A 157 -7.41 1.24 -9.30
CA PHE A 157 -7.48 1.58 -10.71
C PHE A 157 -7.71 0.33 -11.55
N HIS A 158 -8.71 0.34 -12.43
CA HIS A 158 -9.13 -0.85 -13.18
C HIS A 158 -9.42 -0.54 -14.65
N GLY A 159 -9.21 -1.53 -15.53
CA GLY A 159 -9.56 -1.45 -16.95
C GLY A 159 -8.88 -0.34 -17.76
N GLY A 160 -7.97 0.43 -17.14
CA GLY A 160 -7.34 1.61 -17.71
C GLY A 160 -8.14 2.91 -17.56
N ASP A 161 -9.40 2.85 -17.10
CA ASP A 161 -10.29 4.00 -17.08
C ASP A 161 -11.25 4.06 -15.88
N LYS A 162 -11.18 3.12 -14.94
CA LYS A 162 -12.03 3.10 -13.75
C LYS A 162 -11.22 3.39 -12.50
N LEU A 163 -11.77 4.22 -11.63
CA LEU A 163 -11.35 4.43 -10.25
C LEU A 163 -12.45 3.86 -9.34
N LYS A 164 -12.07 3.10 -8.31
CA LYS A 164 -12.99 2.68 -7.26
C LYS A 164 -12.47 3.14 -5.90
N ILE A 165 -13.39 3.54 -5.03
CA ILE A 165 -13.13 3.86 -3.63
C ILE A 165 -14.08 3.01 -2.80
N LEU A 166 -13.56 2.23 -1.84
CA LEU A 166 -14.34 1.34 -0.98
C LEU A 166 -14.16 1.72 0.50
N ASN A 167 -15.09 1.21 1.32
CA ASN A 167 -15.16 1.35 2.77
C ASN A 167 -15.73 2.70 3.27
N VAL A 168 -16.91 3.07 2.77
CA VAL A 168 -17.71 4.22 3.24
C VAL A 168 -16.94 5.55 3.13
N PRO A 169 -16.65 6.01 1.90
CA PRO A 169 -15.95 7.27 1.70
C PRO A 169 -16.77 8.47 2.21
N PRO A 170 -16.15 9.45 2.91
CA PRO A 170 -16.84 10.65 3.36
C PRO A 170 -17.51 11.42 2.20
N PRO A 171 -18.77 11.86 2.32
CA PRO A 171 -19.50 12.48 1.20
C PRO A 171 -18.84 13.74 0.62
N ASP A 172 -18.22 14.54 1.48
CA ASP A 172 -17.42 15.72 1.17
C ASP A 172 -16.16 15.36 0.35
N LEU A 173 -15.43 14.32 0.74
CA LEU A 173 -14.32 13.80 -0.07
C LEU A 173 -14.79 13.34 -1.45
N VAL A 174 -15.93 12.64 -1.52
CA VAL A 174 -16.50 12.17 -2.79
C VAL A 174 -16.88 13.34 -3.70
N HIS A 175 -17.54 14.35 -3.13
CA HIS A 175 -17.91 15.56 -3.85
C HIS A 175 -16.68 16.25 -4.46
N ASP A 176 -15.62 16.45 -3.66
CA ASP A 176 -14.40 17.09 -4.13
C ASP A 176 -13.66 16.29 -5.20
N ILE A 177 -13.62 14.96 -5.10
CA ILE A 177 -13.05 14.10 -6.15
C ILE A 177 -13.83 14.27 -7.45
N ILE A 178 -15.17 14.26 -7.39
CA ILE A 178 -16.01 14.44 -8.58
C ILE A 178 -15.80 15.83 -9.18
N ALA A 179 -15.71 16.87 -8.35
CA ALA A 179 -15.45 18.23 -8.80
C ALA A 179 -14.08 18.36 -9.49
N THR A 180 -13.01 17.82 -8.88
CA THR A 180 -11.64 17.83 -9.42
C THR A 180 -11.56 17.20 -10.80
N PHE A 181 -12.32 16.13 -11.06
CA PHE A 181 -12.27 15.38 -12.32
C PHE A 181 -13.49 15.58 -13.22
N MET A 182 -14.36 16.56 -12.94
CA MET A 182 -15.69 16.67 -13.57
C MET A 182 -15.64 16.59 -15.11
N ILE A 183 -14.68 17.26 -15.73
CA ILE A 183 -14.51 17.29 -17.20
C ILE A 183 -14.05 15.94 -17.77
N ASP A 184 -13.33 15.14 -16.98
CA ASP A 184 -12.76 13.86 -17.36
C ASP A 184 -13.71 12.69 -17.08
N ILE A 185 -14.70 12.87 -16.21
CA ILE A 185 -15.64 11.82 -15.83
C ILE A 185 -16.59 11.54 -16.99
N GLN A 186 -16.69 10.27 -17.37
CA GLN A 186 -17.70 9.77 -18.31
C GLN A 186 -19.00 9.41 -17.57
N ARG A 187 -18.87 8.74 -16.42
CA ARG A 187 -19.99 8.39 -15.52
C ARG A 187 -19.45 8.06 -14.14
N HIS A 188 -20.28 8.22 -13.10
CA HIS A 188 -19.98 7.75 -11.76
C HIS A 188 -21.20 7.06 -11.14
N ASP A 189 -20.95 6.22 -10.14
CA ASP A 189 -21.92 5.50 -9.32
C ASP A 189 -21.47 5.64 -7.86
N VAL A 190 -22.30 6.26 -7.03
CA VAL A 190 -22.00 6.58 -5.63
C VAL A 190 -23.04 5.88 -4.77
N THR A 191 -22.56 5.07 -3.84
CA THR A 191 -23.37 4.41 -2.82
C THR A 191 -22.74 4.66 -1.45
N PRO A 192 -23.47 4.42 -0.34
CA PRO A 192 -22.90 4.62 0.99
C PRO A 192 -21.65 3.79 1.27
N ASP A 193 -21.49 2.63 0.63
CA ASP A 193 -20.35 1.72 0.81
C ASP A 193 -19.17 1.98 -0.13
N ARG A 194 -19.40 2.63 -1.28
CA ARG A 194 -18.40 2.75 -2.35
C ARG A 194 -18.69 3.85 -3.36
N VAL A 195 -17.64 4.22 -4.08
CA VAL A 195 -17.69 5.09 -5.26
C VAL A 195 -17.01 4.40 -6.43
N LYS A 196 -17.65 4.46 -7.60
CA LYS A 196 -17.10 3.98 -8.88
C LYS A 196 -17.13 5.12 -9.88
N ILE A 197 -15.97 5.50 -10.38
CA ILE A 197 -15.82 6.56 -11.39
C ILE A 197 -15.25 5.94 -12.66
N LYS A 198 -15.89 6.18 -13.79
CA LYS A 198 -15.35 5.85 -15.11
C LYS A 198 -14.95 7.15 -15.80
N PHE A 199 -13.70 7.21 -16.22
CA PHE A 199 -13.10 8.33 -16.93
C PHE A 199 -13.27 8.18 -18.44
N LYS A 200 -13.25 9.30 -19.16
CA LYS A 200 -13.10 9.34 -20.62
C LYS A 200 -11.69 8.85 -20.99
N GLY A 201 -11.58 8.11 -22.09
CA GLY A 201 -10.28 7.58 -22.54
C GLY A 201 -9.73 6.47 -21.63
N ARG A 202 -8.40 6.44 -21.45
CA ARG A 202 -7.70 5.44 -20.62
C ARG A 202 -6.59 6.07 -19.75
N PRO A 203 -6.95 6.97 -18.80
CA PRO A 203 -5.96 7.72 -18.02
C PRO A 203 -5.04 6.84 -17.17
N TRP A 204 -5.47 5.64 -16.76
CA TRP A 204 -4.68 4.73 -15.91
C TRP A 204 -3.83 3.76 -16.72
N ARG A 205 -3.90 3.83 -18.05
CA ARG A 205 -3.05 3.09 -18.99
C ARG A 205 -2.60 4.06 -20.09
N PRO A 206 -1.73 5.03 -19.74
CA PRO A 206 -1.25 6.00 -20.71
C PRO A 206 -0.50 5.29 -21.84
N ARG A 207 -0.70 5.80 -23.07
CA ARG A 207 0.26 5.57 -24.15
C ARG A 207 1.49 6.44 -23.90
N GLU A 208 2.62 6.13 -24.55
CA GLU A 208 3.94 6.73 -24.28
C GLU A 208 3.93 8.27 -24.16
N SER A 209 3.09 8.99 -24.90
CA SER A 209 2.98 10.46 -24.85
C SER A 209 2.17 11.04 -23.67
N ASN A 210 1.40 10.23 -22.95
CA ASN A 210 0.40 10.71 -21.97
C ASN A 210 0.78 10.45 -20.51
N GLY A 211 1.98 9.93 -20.24
CA GLY A 211 2.43 9.56 -18.88
C GLY A 211 2.37 10.73 -17.89
N ALA A 212 2.79 11.93 -18.30
CA ALA A 212 2.76 13.12 -17.46
C ALA A 212 1.32 13.51 -17.06
N GLN A 213 0.35 13.37 -17.98
CA GLN A 213 -1.06 13.66 -17.67
C GLN A 213 -1.64 12.67 -16.66
N THR A 214 -1.27 11.39 -16.76
CA THR A 214 -1.63 10.38 -15.75
C THR A 214 -1.06 10.72 -14.39
N GLN A 215 0.21 11.15 -14.33
CA GLN A 215 0.85 11.56 -13.08
C GLN A 215 0.17 12.78 -12.46
N LEU A 216 -0.16 13.82 -13.25
CA LEU A 216 -0.89 14.99 -12.75
C LEU A 216 -2.26 14.61 -12.18
N LYS A 217 -2.99 13.68 -12.82
CA LYS A 217 -4.26 13.17 -12.30
C LYS A 217 -4.09 12.41 -10.98
N LEU A 218 -3.02 11.62 -10.85
CA LEU A 218 -2.70 10.92 -9.61
C LEU A 218 -2.35 11.90 -8.49
N LEU A 219 -1.57 12.94 -8.78
CA LEU A 219 -1.21 13.99 -7.82
C LEU A 219 -2.46 14.75 -7.36
N ALA A 220 -3.33 15.20 -8.27
CA ALA A 220 -4.58 15.87 -7.93
C ALA A 220 -5.51 14.99 -7.07
N LEU A 221 -5.50 13.67 -7.31
CA LEU A 221 -6.22 12.71 -6.45
C LEU A 221 -5.61 12.71 -5.05
N LEU A 222 -4.29 12.54 -4.93
CA LEU A 222 -3.59 12.51 -3.63
C LEU A 222 -3.79 13.81 -2.83
N GLU A 223 -3.65 14.97 -3.48
CA GLU A 223 -3.91 16.28 -2.87
C GLU A 223 -5.35 16.39 -2.36
N THR A 224 -6.32 15.83 -3.09
CA THR A 224 -7.72 15.79 -2.65
C THR A 224 -7.90 14.90 -1.41
N PHE A 225 -7.23 13.75 -1.33
CA PHE A 225 -7.25 12.92 -0.12
C PHE A 225 -6.59 13.64 1.08
N GLU A 226 -5.44 14.29 0.86
CA GLU A 226 -4.73 15.00 1.93
C GLU A 226 -5.52 16.17 2.50
N ARG A 227 -6.23 16.94 1.66
CA ARG A 227 -7.15 18.00 2.12
C ARG A 227 -8.24 17.50 3.06
N HIS A 228 -8.60 16.23 2.95
CA HIS A 228 -9.59 15.56 3.80
C HIS A 228 -8.97 14.77 4.96
N GLY A 229 -7.67 14.94 5.21
CA GLY A 229 -6.94 14.31 6.32
C GLY A 229 -6.48 12.88 6.05
N PHE A 230 -6.69 12.36 4.85
CA PHE A 230 -6.24 11.02 4.48
C PHE A 230 -4.79 11.05 4.00
N THR A 231 -3.99 10.16 4.57
CA THR A 231 -2.61 9.91 4.14
C THR A 231 -2.50 8.54 3.46
N LEU A 232 -1.66 8.44 2.44
CA LEU A 232 -1.38 7.16 1.79
C LEU A 232 -0.59 6.26 2.76
N TYR A 233 -1.20 5.17 3.21
CA TYR A 233 -0.59 4.24 4.15
C TYR A 233 0.32 3.23 3.46
N THR A 234 -0.17 2.61 2.38
CA THR A 234 0.60 1.68 1.57
C THR A 234 -0.04 1.52 0.20
N LYS A 235 0.72 0.99 -0.75
CA LYS A 235 0.18 0.39 -1.97
C LYS A 235 0.28 -1.13 -1.88
N THR A 236 -0.62 -1.81 -2.58
CA THR A 236 -0.54 -3.25 -2.82
C THR A 236 -0.74 -3.48 -4.32
N SER A 237 0.13 -4.25 -4.96
CA SER A 237 -0.07 -4.66 -6.35
C SER A 237 -1.01 -5.85 -6.42
N ALA A 238 -1.78 -6.00 -7.48
CA ALA A 238 -2.29 -7.31 -7.85
C ALA A 238 -1.63 -7.67 -9.18
N ARG A 239 -0.56 -8.48 -9.14
CA ARG A 239 0.10 -8.96 -10.36
C ARG A 239 -0.61 -10.19 -10.88
N PHE A 240 -0.75 -10.25 -12.20
CA PHE A 240 -1.35 -11.37 -12.88
C PHE A 240 -0.43 -11.87 -13.98
N THR A 241 -0.96 -12.74 -14.84
CA THR A 241 -0.20 -13.49 -15.85
C THR A 241 0.51 -12.61 -16.89
N ASP A 242 0.18 -11.33 -17.00
CA ASP A 242 0.93 -10.35 -17.80
C ASP A 242 1.11 -9.02 -17.05
N ASP A 243 2.16 -8.27 -17.40
CA ASP A 243 2.47 -6.94 -16.84
C ASP A 243 1.35 -5.91 -17.11
N ARG A 244 0.50 -6.17 -18.10
CA ARG A 244 -0.60 -5.28 -18.50
C ARG A 244 -1.83 -5.42 -17.60
N SER A 245 -1.87 -6.48 -16.80
CA SER A 245 -2.97 -6.81 -15.90
C SER A 245 -2.74 -6.28 -14.49
N GLU A 246 -1.53 -5.81 -14.17
CA GLU A 246 -1.24 -5.24 -12.85
C GLU A 246 -2.18 -4.08 -12.54
N SER A 247 -2.77 -4.12 -11.35
CA SER A 247 -3.60 -3.03 -10.82
C SER A 247 -3.06 -2.68 -9.44
N ASP A 248 -2.62 -1.45 -9.29
CA ASP A 248 -2.28 -0.91 -7.99
C ASP A 248 -3.56 -0.63 -7.20
N VAL A 249 -3.50 -0.98 -5.92
CA VAL A 249 -4.52 -0.68 -4.92
C VAL A 249 -3.84 0.13 -3.82
N LEU A 250 -4.27 1.37 -3.68
CA LEU A 250 -3.81 2.31 -2.67
C LEU A 250 -4.68 2.17 -1.42
N VAL A 251 -4.05 2.15 -0.25
CA VAL A 251 -4.73 2.13 1.03
C VAL A 251 -4.45 3.45 1.73
N PHE A 252 -5.50 4.18 2.04
CA PHE A 252 -5.43 5.45 2.75
C PHE A 252 -5.90 5.26 4.19
N GLN A 253 -5.34 6.06 5.09
CA GLN A 253 -5.79 6.14 6.47
C GLN A 253 -5.94 7.59 6.91
N ARG A 254 -6.89 7.84 7.80
CA ARG A 254 -7.10 9.11 8.48
C ARG A 254 -7.29 8.84 9.96
N ARG A 255 -6.65 9.61 10.84
CA ARG A 255 -6.89 9.44 12.29
C ARG A 255 -8.33 9.80 12.64
N LYS A 256 -8.97 9.06 13.53
CA LYS A 256 -10.36 9.33 13.95
C LYS A 256 -10.53 10.64 14.74
N ASP A 257 -9.45 11.18 15.30
CA ASP A 257 -9.41 12.46 15.99
C ASP A 257 -8.97 13.62 15.08
N TRP A 258 -8.93 13.41 13.77
CA TRP A 258 -8.68 14.47 12.82
C TRP A 258 -9.83 15.48 12.81
N VAL A 259 -9.47 16.77 12.89
CA VAL A 259 -10.37 17.91 12.77
C VAL A 259 -9.89 18.72 11.56
N ALA A 260 -10.83 19.09 10.69
CA ALA A 260 -10.58 19.89 9.49
C ALA A 260 -10.16 21.33 9.81
#